data_AF-A0A1F4DAT7-F1
#
_entry.id   AF-A0A1F4DAT7-F1
#
_cell.length_a   1.000
_cell.length_b   1.000
_cell.length_c   1.000
_cell.angle_alpha   90.00
_cell.angle_beta   90.00
_cell.angle_gamma   90.00
#
_symmetry.space_group_name_H-M   'P 1'
#
loop_
_entity.id
_entity.type
_entity.pdbx_description
1 polymer ?
#
loop_
_entity_poly.entity_id
_entity_poly.type
_entity_poly.pdbx_seq_one_letter_code
_entity_poly.pdbx_strand_id
1 'polypeptide(L)'
;MTSNQATTQITNVISGDYRIDVLLESANFRWNYPQPLKTPVTVTYSFMTAAPTYAEADDKKGFTPFNDAQKTATKDILAQISAQFDVTFKEVADSADSYGQIRFGNNDQGETSAGYASYPDPSGNPAGGDLYINNQDPANLEGITPGTNAYATLVHEIGHTLGLKHPGNYNAGEAASTDPGNFLAKDEDSEANTIMSYVKTPQQLERDFFGKYDILALDYLYGARSFKTGGDIYSFGNNAGGLLQIINDDGGIDTIDASTATVAATIDLRDSGSSSVGQLSDGAAAQNNLTIAFGDIIENAIGSALGDTITGNSSANSITGGAGNDTLDGGDGIDSAVFQGTKSAYTISPQGAGWTIADGTSGRDGTDALAKIERLKFSDFSVALDVGATSNAGIAAKILGAVFGKSEVANKQYAGIGLKYLDSGTSYADLMKLALDVKLGAGFSTSSEVTLLYTNLVSATPSAADIAYWEGTVTSNQFTQTTLAIMAADHALNTNNIQLAGLAATGLEYIPA
;
A
#
# COMPACT_ATOMS: atom_id res chain seq x y z
N MET A 1 -24.31 5.38 -18.41
CA MET A 1 -25.24 4.36 -17.87
C MET A 1 -24.71 3.95 -16.50
N THR A 2 -25.56 3.64 -15.52
CA THR A 2 -25.12 3.31 -14.15
C THR A 2 -25.87 2.08 -13.66
N SER A 3 -25.27 1.30 -12.75
CA SER A 3 -26.00 0.26 -12.02
C SER A 3 -27.20 0.87 -11.30
N ASN A 4 -28.35 0.21 -11.40
CA ASN A 4 -29.56 0.57 -10.66
C ASN A 4 -29.67 -0.20 -9.33
N GLN A 5 -28.65 -0.98 -8.96
CA GLN A 5 -28.67 -1.85 -7.79
C GLN A 5 -28.35 -1.06 -6.51
N ALA A 6 -29.23 -1.14 -5.51
CA ALA A 6 -28.99 -0.51 -4.21
C ALA A 6 -27.91 -1.24 -3.39
N THR A 7 -27.75 -2.54 -3.62
CA THR A 7 -26.78 -3.40 -2.92
C THR A 7 -26.15 -4.37 -3.91
N THR A 8 -24.92 -4.79 -3.66
CA THR A 8 -24.23 -5.79 -4.48
C THR A 8 -25.00 -7.11 -4.45
N GLN A 9 -25.24 -7.69 -5.62
CA GLN A 9 -25.97 -8.94 -5.82
C GLN A 9 -25.02 -9.99 -6.39
N ILE A 10 -24.98 -11.18 -5.78
CA ILE A 10 -24.27 -12.35 -6.29
C ILE A 10 -25.28 -13.48 -6.43
N THR A 11 -25.61 -13.81 -7.68
CA THR A 11 -26.53 -14.90 -8.02
C THR A 11 -25.77 -16.19 -8.31
N ASN A 12 -24.59 -16.07 -8.93
CA ASN A 12 -23.73 -17.19 -9.32
C ASN A 12 -22.38 -17.04 -8.63
N VAL A 13 -22.08 -17.92 -7.66
CA VAL A 13 -20.78 -17.92 -6.98
C VAL A 13 -19.75 -18.61 -7.87
N ILE A 14 -18.67 -17.90 -8.22
CA ILE A 14 -17.62 -18.39 -9.13
C ILE A 14 -16.33 -18.63 -8.36
N SER A 15 -15.82 -17.60 -7.68
CA SER A 15 -14.59 -17.61 -6.88
C SER A 15 -14.86 -17.66 -5.38
N GLY A 16 -16.03 -17.20 -4.94
CA GLY A 16 -16.35 -16.99 -3.52
C GLY A 16 -16.00 -15.58 -3.01
N ASP A 17 -15.34 -14.76 -3.83
CA ASP A 17 -15.14 -13.32 -3.59
C ASP A 17 -16.05 -12.52 -4.51
N TYR A 18 -16.94 -11.72 -3.91
CA TYR A 18 -17.91 -10.94 -4.68
C TYR A 18 -17.23 -9.93 -5.62
N ARG A 19 -16.04 -9.43 -5.26
CA ARG A 19 -15.29 -8.43 -6.05
C ARG A 19 -14.77 -9.01 -7.36
N ILE A 20 -14.54 -10.31 -7.38
CA ILE A 20 -14.16 -11.09 -8.56
C ILE A 20 -15.43 -11.54 -9.31
N ASP A 21 -16.42 -12.06 -8.58
CA ASP A 21 -17.61 -12.68 -9.16
C ASP A 21 -18.48 -11.69 -9.96
N VAL A 22 -18.48 -10.41 -9.61
CA VAL A 22 -19.15 -9.35 -10.39
C VAL A 22 -18.49 -9.06 -11.74
N LEU A 23 -17.23 -9.44 -11.92
CA LEU A 23 -16.49 -9.27 -13.16
C LEU A 23 -16.43 -10.55 -14.00
N LEU A 24 -17.08 -11.63 -13.60
CA LEU A 24 -17.07 -12.89 -14.35
C LEU A 24 -18.48 -13.36 -14.70
N GLU A 25 -18.73 -13.68 -15.97
CA GLU A 25 -19.90 -14.46 -16.38
C GLU A 25 -19.70 -15.95 -16.05
N SER A 26 -18.48 -16.44 -16.21
CA SER A 26 -18.11 -17.84 -15.98
C SER A 26 -16.60 -17.97 -15.81
N ALA A 27 -16.15 -18.93 -15.00
CA ALA A 27 -14.75 -19.32 -14.93
C ALA A 27 -14.22 -20.01 -16.21
N ASN A 28 -15.06 -20.25 -17.21
CA ASN A 28 -14.66 -20.92 -18.45
C ASN A 28 -14.28 -19.96 -19.59
N PHE A 29 -14.68 -18.68 -19.52
CA PHE A 29 -14.35 -17.68 -20.53
C PHE A 29 -12.94 -17.13 -20.33
N ARG A 30 -11.95 -17.99 -20.55
CA ARG A 30 -10.51 -17.71 -20.38
C ARG A 30 -9.66 -18.54 -21.32
N TRP A 31 -8.49 -18.05 -21.70
CA TRP A 31 -7.62 -18.70 -22.69
C TRP A 31 -6.91 -19.97 -22.21
N ASN A 32 -6.75 -20.15 -20.90
CA ASN A 32 -6.18 -21.37 -20.30
C ASN A 32 -7.24 -22.47 -20.09
N TYR A 33 -8.49 -22.30 -20.53
CA TYR A 33 -9.51 -23.36 -20.44
C TYR A 33 -9.19 -24.51 -21.42
N PRO A 34 -9.38 -25.80 -21.06
CA PRO A 34 -9.98 -26.33 -19.83
C PRO A 34 -8.96 -26.67 -18.72
N GLN A 35 -7.72 -26.18 -18.79
CA GLN A 35 -6.76 -26.40 -17.70
C GLN A 35 -7.25 -25.77 -16.40
N PRO A 36 -6.78 -26.23 -15.23
CA PRO A 36 -7.10 -25.58 -13.96
C PRO A 36 -6.86 -24.06 -13.99
N LEU A 37 -7.63 -23.31 -13.20
CA LEU A 37 -7.39 -21.88 -12.98
C LEU A 37 -5.93 -21.63 -12.61
N LYS A 38 -5.43 -20.43 -12.93
CA LYS A 38 -4.03 -20.05 -12.70
C LYS A 38 -2.98 -20.89 -13.44
N THR A 39 -3.39 -21.70 -14.42
CA THR A 39 -2.43 -22.36 -15.31
C THR A 39 -1.87 -21.34 -16.30
N PRO A 40 -0.53 -21.19 -16.42
CA PRO A 40 0.06 -20.25 -17.36
C PRO A 40 -0.32 -20.56 -18.82
N VAL A 41 -0.48 -19.51 -19.64
CA VAL A 41 -0.91 -19.65 -21.03
C VAL A 41 -0.19 -18.68 -21.96
N THR A 42 0.12 -19.14 -23.17
CA THR A 42 0.51 -18.27 -24.28
C THR A 42 -0.69 -18.02 -25.18
N VAL A 43 -1.05 -16.75 -25.37
CA VAL A 43 -2.17 -16.32 -26.22
C VAL A 43 -1.61 -15.64 -27.45
N THR A 44 -2.00 -16.09 -28.64
CA THR A 44 -1.60 -15.40 -29.87
C THR A 44 -2.51 -14.21 -30.14
N TYR A 45 -1.95 -13.13 -30.68
CA TYR A 45 -2.74 -11.98 -31.13
C TYR A 45 -2.31 -11.49 -32.51
N SER A 46 -3.22 -10.83 -33.22
CA SER A 46 -2.92 -10.25 -34.54
C SER A 46 -3.70 -8.96 -34.78
N PHE A 47 -3.19 -8.11 -35.68
CA PHE A 47 -3.88 -6.89 -36.10
C PHE A 47 -4.57 -7.15 -37.44
N MET A 48 -5.89 -7.00 -37.49
CA MET A 48 -6.69 -7.30 -38.67
C MET A 48 -6.21 -6.49 -39.88
N THR A 49 -5.86 -7.17 -40.98
CA THR A 49 -5.47 -6.50 -42.24
C THR A 49 -6.66 -6.24 -43.16
N ALA A 50 -7.73 -6.99 -42.96
CA ALA A 50 -9.03 -6.86 -43.60
C ALA A 50 -10.12 -7.36 -42.63
N ALA A 51 -11.37 -6.96 -42.84
CA ALA A 51 -12.48 -7.46 -42.05
C ALA A 51 -12.57 -9.00 -42.17
N PRO A 52 -12.72 -9.76 -41.07
CA PRO A 52 -12.78 -11.22 -41.13
C PRO A 52 -13.93 -11.72 -41.99
N THR A 53 -13.74 -12.86 -42.67
CA THR A 53 -14.78 -13.43 -43.54
C THR A 53 -16.02 -13.86 -42.75
N TYR A 54 -15.81 -14.40 -41.54
CA TYR A 54 -16.85 -14.80 -40.59
C TYR A 54 -17.53 -13.62 -39.88
N ALA A 55 -16.97 -12.41 -39.96
CA ALA A 55 -17.50 -11.26 -39.23
C ALA A 55 -18.89 -10.87 -39.74
N GLU A 56 -19.74 -10.37 -38.86
CA GLU A 56 -21.10 -9.96 -39.18
C GLU A 56 -21.12 -8.63 -39.95
N ALA A 57 -22.31 -8.21 -40.40
CA ALA A 57 -22.45 -6.98 -41.19
C ALA A 57 -21.97 -5.74 -40.43
N ASP A 58 -22.24 -5.68 -39.13
CA ASP A 58 -21.87 -4.55 -38.27
C ASP A 58 -20.36 -4.52 -37.99
N ASP A 59 -19.72 -5.68 -37.80
CA ASP A 59 -18.26 -5.80 -37.67
C ASP A 59 -17.53 -5.29 -38.94
N LYS A 60 -18.13 -5.53 -40.11
CA LYS A 60 -17.57 -5.11 -41.41
C LYS A 60 -17.81 -3.63 -41.72
N LYS A 61 -18.76 -2.99 -41.04
CA LYS A 61 -19.21 -1.63 -41.36
C LYS A 61 -18.08 -0.64 -41.15
N GLY A 62 -17.66 0.04 -42.22
CA GLY A 62 -16.61 1.06 -42.14
C GLY A 62 -15.26 0.54 -41.65
N PHE A 63 -14.99 -0.76 -41.77
CA PHE A 63 -13.79 -1.38 -41.22
C PHE A 63 -12.50 -0.68 -41.65
N THR A 64 -11.60 -0.45 -40.69
CA THR A 64 -10.22 -0.04 -40.96
C THR A 64 -9.24 -0.83 -40.08
N PRO A 65 -8.05 -1.18 -40.59
CA PRO A 65 -6.99 -1.73 -39.76
C PRO A 65 -6.60 -0.78 -38.62
N PHE A 66 -6.11 -1.32 -37.52
CA PHE A 66 -5.45 -0.52 -36.49
C PHE A 66 -4.27 0.25 -37.08
N ASN A 67 -4.16 1.53 -36.71
CA ASN A 67 -3.00 2.36 -37.06
C ASN A 67 -1.80 2.06 -36.12
N ASP A 68 -0.67 2.72 -36.37
CA ASP A 68 0.56 2.43 -35.61
C ASP A 68 0.49 2.87 -34.14
N ALA A 69 -0.28 3.93 -33.82
CA ALA A 69 -0.49 4.37 -32.45
C ALA A 69 -1.31 3.34 -31.66
N GLN A 70 -2.40 2.84 -32.23
CA GLN A 70 -3.23 1.78 -31.65
C GLN A 70 -2.43 0.49 -31.45
N LYS A 71 -1.63 0.08 -32.43
CA LYS A 71 -0.74 -1.09 -32.32
C LYS A 71 0.27 -0.95 -31.20
N THR A 72 0.87 0.23 -31.07
CA THR A 72 1.87 0.51 -30.02
C THR A 72 1.23 0.42 -28.65
N ALA A 73 0.14 1.15 -28.42
CA ALA A 73 -0.60 1.11 -27.15
C ALA A 73 -1.06 -0.30 -26.79
N THR A 74 -1.58 -1.06 -27.77
CA THR A 74 -1.98 -2.46 -27.58
C THR A 74 -0.81 -3.30 -27.07
N LYS A 75 0.35 -3.22 -27.73
CA LYS A 75 1.54 -4.00 -27.34
C LYS A 75 2.01 -3.64 -25.94
N ASP A 76 1.98 -2.36 -25.59
CA ASP A 76 2.37 -1.89 -24.26
C ASP A 76 1.41 -2.42 -23.18
N ILE A 77 0.10 -2.38 -23.42
CA ILE A 77 -0.92 -2.94 -22.51
C ILE A 77 -0.72 -4.45 -22.34
N LEU A 78 -0.58 -5.20 -23.44
CA LEU A 78 -0.36 -6.66 -23.38
C LEU A 78 0.96 -7.01 -22.67
N ALA A 79 1.99 -6.18 -22.81
CA ALA A 79 3.25 -6.34 -22.08
C ALA A 79 3.08 -6.09 -20.58
N GLN A 80 2.33 -5.06 -20.17
CA GLN A 80 2.01 -4.81 -18.76
C GLN A 80 1.23 -5.96 -18.13
N ILE A 81 0.24 -6.51 -18.85
CA ILE A 81 -0.52 -7.69 -18.41
C ILE A 81 0.42 -8.89 -18.24
N SER A 82 1.31 -9.12 -19.21
CA SER A 82 2.28 -10.23 -19.13
C SER A 82 3.31 -10.04 -18.01
N ALA A 83 3.56 -8.81 -17.56
CA ALA A 83 4.46 -8.55 -16.45
C ALA A 83 3.84 -8.91 -15.09
N GLN A 84 2.51 -8.81 -14.98
CA GLN A 84 1.77 -8.98 -13.72
C GLN A 84 1.02 -10.31 -13.62
N PHE A 85 0.74 -10.98 -14.75
CA PHE A 85 -0.04 -12.22 -14.78
C PHE A 85 0.63 -13.30 -15.63
N ASP A 86 0.26 -14.55 -15.39
CA ASP A 86 0.76 -15.73 -16.10
C ASP A 86 0.14 -15.94 -17.49
N VAL A 87 -0.09 -14.83 -18.18
CA VAL A 87 -0.47 -14.75 -19.59
C VAL A 87 0.71 -14.22 -20.38
N THR A 88 1.05 -14.86 -21.50
CA THR A 88 2.11 -14.40 -22.40
C THR A 88 1.51 -14.15 -23.78
N PHE A 89 1.59 -12.91 -24.26
CA PHE A 89 1.07 -12.58 -25.59
C PHE A 89 2.12 -12.75 -26.68
N LYS A 90 1.71 -13.34 -27.81
CA LYS A 90 2.58 -13.55 -28.97
C LYS A 90 1.92 -13.03 -30.24
N GLU A 91 2.51 -12.01 -30.85
CA GLU A 91 2.06 -11.51 -32.14
C GLU A 91 2.24 -12.57 -33.23
N VAL A 92 1.22 -12.74 -34.06
CA VAL A 92 1.25 -13.55 -35.28
C VAL A 92 0.70 -12.72 -36.46
N ALA A 93 1.03 -13.15 -37.67
CA ALA A 93 0.49 -12.52 -38.87
C ALA A 93 -1.03 -12.73 -38.96
N ASP A 94 -1.74 -11.73 -39.46
CA ASP A 94 -3.18 -11.79 -39.72
C ASP A 94 -3.45 -12.03 -41.21
N SER A 95 -4.22 -13.07 -41.51
CA SER A 95 -4.65 -13.45 -42.86
C SER A 95 -6.02 -14.11 -42.81
N ALA A 96 -6.59 -14.48 -43.96
CA ALA A 96 -7.91 -15.12 -44.02
C ALA A 96 -8.00 -16.45 -43.26
N ASP A 97 -6.91 -17.23 -43.26
CA ASP A 97 -6.90 -18.62 -42.74
C ASP A 97 -5.94 -18.82 -41.56
N SER A 98 -5.19 -17.78 -41.18
CA SER A 98 -4.22 -17.81 -40.07
C SER A 98 -4.20 -16.45 -39.40
N TYR A 99 -4.59 -16.41 -38.13
CA TYR A 99 -4.73 -15.21 -37.32
C TYR A 99 -4.52 -15.53 -35.83
N GLY A 100 -4.42 -14.50 -34.99
CA GLY A 100 -4.30 -14.64 -33.55
C GLY A 100 -5.62 -15.05 -32.89
N GLN A 101 -5.54 -15.55 -31.65
CA GLN A 101 -6.72 -15.80 -30.83
C GLN A 101 -7.44 -14.50 -30.44
N ILE A 102 -6.67 -13.43 -30.24
CA ILE A 102 -7.21 -12.06 -30.08
C ILE A 102 -6.90 -11.29 -31.36
N ARG A 103 -7.90 -10.64 -31.94
CA ARG A 103 -7.73 -9.84 -33.16
C ARG A 103 -8.20 -8.42 -32.94
N PHE A 104 -7.39 -7.47 -33.38
CA PHE A 104 -7.63 -6.04 -33.18
C PHE A 104 -7.95 -5.34 -34.51
N GLY A 105 -9.08 -4.65 -34.58
CA GLY A 105 -9.49 -3.86 -35.75
C GLY A 105 -10.34 -2.66 -35.36
N ASN A 106 -10.71 -1.84 -36.33
CA ASN A 106 -11.67 -0.75 -36.12
C ASN A 106 -12.92 -0.97 -36.98
N ASN A 107 -14.06 -0.46 -36.53
CA ASN A 107 -15.27 -0.35 -37.34
C ASN A 107 -16.07 0.91 -36.97
N ASP A 108 -17.10 1.18 -37.75
CA ASP A 108 -18.03 2.30 -37.54
C ASP A 108 -19.18 1.87 -36.62
N GLN A 109 -19.10 2.31 -35.36
CA GLN A 109 -20.07 2.02 -34.29
C GLN A 109 -21.03 3.20 -34.03
N GLY A 110 -21.04 4.23 -34.89
CA GLY A 110 -21.84 5.44 -34.71
C GLY A 110 -21.43 6.27 -33.48
N GLU A 111 -22.41 6.87 -32.80
CA GLU A 111 -22.21 7.77 -31.66
C GLU A 111 -22.48 7.10 -30.29
N THR A 112 -22.75 5.79 -30.28
CA THR A 112 -23.26 5.08 -29.08
C THR A 112 -22.22 4.25 -28.35
N SER A 113 -21.12 3.87 -29.01
CA SER A 113 -20.07 3.04 -28.43
C SER A 113 -18.67 3.57 -28.79
N ALA A 114 -17.70 3.36 -27.89
CA ALA A 114 -16.29 3.66 -28.13
C ALA A 114 -15.50 2.41 -28.56
N GLY A 115 -15.99 1.22 -28.22
CA GLY A 115 -15.41 -0.07 -28.57
C GLY A 115 -16.35 -1.23 -28.20
N TYR A 116 -16.00 -2.44 -28.64
CA TYR A 116 -16.53 -3.68 -28.08
C TYR A 116 -15.54 -4.82 -28.33
N ALA A 117 -15.66 -5.87 -27.53
CA ALA A 117 -14.89 -7.08 -27.67
C ALA A 117 -15.69 -8.33 -27.31
N SER A 118 -15.29 -9.46 -27.89
CA SER A 118 -15.82 -10.78 -27.57
C SER A 118 -14.97 -11.49 -26.52
N TYR A 119 -15.63 -12.19 -25.60
CA TYR A 119 -14.95 -13.06 -24.63
C TYR A 119 -14.13 -14.17 -25.32
N PRO A 120 -13.17 -14.79 -24.60
CA PRO A 120 -12.62 -16.07 -25.00
C PRO A 120 -13.73 -17.10 -25.18
N ASP A 121 -13.81 -17.72 -26.35
CA ASP A 121 -14.84 -18.72 -26.64
C ASP A 121 -14.26 -20.15 -26.66
N PRO A 122 -14.46 -20.95 -25.58
CA PRO A 122 -13.96 -22.32 -25.52
C PRO A 122 -14.69 -23.28 -26.48
N SER A 123 -15.78 -22.87 -27.12
CA SER A 123 -16.50 -23.65 -28.14
C SER A 123 -15.85 -23.57 -29.53
N GLY A 124 -14.86 -22.67 -29.71
CA GLY A 124 -14.12 -22.51 -30.96
C GLY A 124 -14.77 -21.56 -31.97
N ASN A 125 -15.65 -20.65 -31.53
CA ASN A 125 -16.13 -19.56 -32.37
C ASN A 125 -14.95 -18.69 -32.83
N PRO A 126 -14.76 -18.48 -34.14
CA PRO A 126 -13.63 -17.71 -34.65
C PRO A 126 -13.67 -16.22 -34.27
N ALA A 127 -14.83 -15.68 -33.87
CA ALA A 127 -14.95 -14.31 -33.37
C ALA A 127 -14.60 -14.17 -31.88
N GLY A 128 -14.39 -15.27 -31.15
CA GLY A 128 -13.97 -15.21 -29.75
C GLY A 128 -12.62 -14.52 -29.63
N GLY A 129 -12.56 -13.42 -28.86
CA GLY A 129 -11.37 -12.57 -28.75
C GLY A 129 -11.26 -11.46 -29.80
N ASP A 130 -12.20 -11.31 -30.73
CA ASP A 130 -12.20 -10.17 -31.65
C ASP A 130 -12.56 -8.88 -30.89
N LEU A 131 -11.84 -7.80 -31.20
CA LEU A 131 -11.97 -6.49 -30.59
C LEU A 131 -12.02 -5.41 -31.67
N TYR A 132 -13.02 -4.54 -31.55
CA TYR A 132 -13.20 -3.40 -32.44
C TYR A 132 -13.28 -2.08 -31.68
N ILE A 133 -12.45 -1.11 -32.08
CA ILE A 133 -12.53 0.28 -31.61
C ILE A 133 -13.33 1.12 -32.62
N ASN A 134 -14.17 2.02 -32.12
CA ASN A 134 -14.99 2.88 -32.98
C ASN A 134 -14.13 3.92 -33.71
N ASN A 135 -14.16 3.89 -35.04
CA ASN A 135 -13.43 4.84 -35.89
C ASN A 135 -14.24 6.08 -36.31
N GLN A 136 -15.49 6.24 -35.87
CA GLN A 136 -16.25 7.47 -36.10
C GLN A 136 -15.77 8.63 -35.22
N ASP A 137 -15.20 8.33 -34.06
CA ASP A 137 -14.57 9.34 -33.20
C ASP A 137 -13.05 9.39 -33.48
N PRO A 138 -12.52 10.47 -34.07
CA PRO A 138 -11.08 10.62 -34.31
C PRO A 138 -10.24 10.54 -33.02
N ALA A 139 -10.80 10.88 -31.85
CA ALA A 139 -10.10 10.80 -30.58
C ALA A 139 -9.71 9.35 -30.20
N ASN A 140 -10.42 8.34 -30.73
CA ASN A 140 -10.10 6.93 -30.53
C ASN A 140 -8.90 6.45 -31.36
N LEU A 141 -8.46 7.25 -32.35
CA LEU A 141 -7.44 6.86 -33.32
C LEU A 141 -6.09 7.56 -33.07
N GLU A 142 -6.06 8.64 -32.28
CA GLU A 142 -4.86 9.46 -32.05
C GLU A 142 -4.62 9.70 -30.56
N GLY A 143 -3.37 9.95 -30.15
CA GLY A 143 -3.07 10.30 -28.75
C GLY A 143 -3.41 9.22 -27.73
N ILE A 144 -3.25 7.94 -28.10
CA ILE A 144 -3.61 6.80 -27.27
C ILE A 144 -2.51 6.55 -26.24
N THR A 145 -2.58 7.28 -25.14
CA THR A 145 -1.62 7.24 -24.03
C THR A 145 -2.37 7.13 -22.70
N PRO A 146 -1.74 6.60 -21.63
CA PRO A 146 -2.36 6.53 -20.30
C PRO A 146 -3.04 7.84 -19.90
N GLY A 147 -4.26 7.74 -19.35
CA GLY A 147 -5.06 8.91 -18.97
C GLY A 147 -5.96 9.49 -20.05
N THR A 148 -5.94 8.95 -21.27
CA THR A 148 -6.92 9.33 -22.30
C THR A 148 -8.05 8.33 -22.38
N ASN A 149 -9.24 8.81 -22.75
CA ASN A 149 -10.42 7.95 -22.90
C ASN A 149 -10.19 6.83 -23.93
N ALA A 150 -9.45 7.11 -25.00
CA ALA A 150 -9.09 6.13 -26.01
C ALA A 150 -8.20 5.00 -25.44
N TYR A 151 -7.24 5.34 -24.58
CA TYR A 151 -6.40 4.34 -23.91
C TYR A 151 -7.20 3.50 -22.92
N ALA A 152 -8.02 4.16 -22.07
CA ALA A 152 -8.88 3.47 -21.12
C ALA A 152 -9.88 2.52 -21.81
N THR A 153 -10.48 2.95 -22.92
CA THR A 153 -11.35 2.10 -23.77
C THR A 153 -10.58 0.89 -24.28
N LEU A 154 -9.36 1.06 -24.81
CA LEU A 154 -8.57 -0.07 -25.28
C LEU A 154 -8.23 -1.07 -24.17
N VAL A 155 -7.89 -0.61 -22.96
CA VAL A 155 -7.67 -1.48 -21.80
C VAL A 155 -8.96 -2.20 -21.40
N HIS A 156 -10.09 -1.50 -21.37
CA HIS A 156 -11.41 -2.05 -21.09
C HIS A 156 -11.76 -3.20 -22.04
N GLU A 157 -11.65 -2.96 -23.35
CA GLU A 157 -11.96 -3.96 -24.35
C GLU A 157 -11.00 -5.17 -24.28
N ILE A 158 -9.71 -4.93 -24.00
CA ILE A 158 -8.76 -6.02 -23.73
C ILE A 158 -9.21 -6.83 -22.50
N GLY A 159 -9.77 -6.19 -21.47
CA GLY A 159 -10.39 -6.86 -20.31
C GLY A 159 -11.47 -7.87 -20.71
N HIS A 160 -12.38 -7.50 -21.64
CA HIS A 160 -13.35 -8.43 -22.21
C HIS A 160 -12.69 -9.60 -22.93
N THR A 161 -11.65 -9.36 -23.74
CA THR A 161 -10.89 -10.45 -24.41
C THR A 161 -10.17 -11.37 -23.42
N LEU A 162 -10.08 -11.00 -22.14
CA LEU A 162 -9.52 -11.80 -21.07
C LEU A 162 -10.57 -12.50 -20.20
N GLY A 163 -11.87 -12.22 -20.43
CA GLY A 163 -12.98 -12.86 -19.70
C GLY A 163 -13.71 -11.95 -18.71
N LEU A 164 -13.34 -10.67 -18.61
CA LEU A 164 -13.95 -9.75 -17.66
C LEU A 164 -15.23 -9.15 -18.22
N LYS A 165 -16.34 -9.18 -17.48
CA LYS A 165 -17.59 -8.53 -17.84
C LYS A 165 -17.76 -7.18 -17.15
N HIS A 166 -18.73 -6.39 -17.60
CA HIS A 166 -19.18 -5.22 -16.86
C HIS A 166 -19.68 -5.61 -15.45
N PRO A 167 -19.41 -4.78 -14.43
CA PRO A 167 -19.86 -5.03 -13.06
C PRO A 167 -21.35 -4.72 -12.86
N GLY A 168 -22.01 -4.09 -13.83
CA GLY A 168 -23.42 -3.73 -13.76
C GLY A 168 -24.29 -4.47 -14.78
N ASN A 169 -25.60 -4.25 -14.68
CA ASN A 169 -26.61 -4.87 -15.54
C ASN A 169 -26.86 -4.07 -16.82
N TYR A 170 -25.84 -3.48 -17.41
CA TYR A 170 -25.94 -2.56 -18.53
C TYR A 170 -24.91 -2.87 -19.61
N ASN A 171 -25.24 -2.49 -20.84
CA ASN A 171 -24.33 -2.45 -21.98
C ASN A 171 -24.59 -1.17 -22.78
N ALA A 172 -23.60 -0.73 -23.55
CA ALA A 172 -23.74 0.44 -24.40
C ALA A 172 -24.82 0.24 -25.46
N GLY A 173 -25.74 1.20 -25.58
CA GLY A 173 -26.85 1.14 -26.54
C GLY A 173 -28.01 0.22 -26.13
N GLU A 174 -27.96 -0.42 -24.97
CA GLU A 174 -29.00 -1.34 -24.49
C GLU A 174 -29.73 -0.79 -23.25
N ALA A 175 -30.97 -1.21 -23.05
CA ALA A 175 -31.66 -0.99 -21.79
C ALA A 175 -31.05 -1.88 -20.70
N ALA A 176 -30.97 -1.39 -19.47
CA ALA A 176 -30.46 -2.18 -18.35
C ALA A 176 -31.26 -3.49 -18.20
N SER A 177 -30.55 -4.61 -18.12
CA SER A 177 -31.14 -5.94 -17.98
C SER A 177 -31.86 -6.07 -16.63
N THR A 178 -33.00 -6.76 -16.63
CA THR A 178 -33.75 -7.12 -15.42
C THR A 178 -33.44 -8.53 -14.93
N ASP A 179 -32.60 -9.26 -15.66
CA ASP A 179 -32.27 -10.65 -15.33
C ASP A 179 -31.38 -10.71 -14.09
N PRO A 180 -31.55 -11.73 -13.22
CA PRO A 180 -30.66 -11.95 -12.10
C PRO A 180 -29.22 -12.17 -12.58
N GLY A 181 -28.26 -11.59 -11.86
CA GLY A 181 -26.84 -11.72 -12.20
C GLY A 181 -25.93 -11.31 -11.05
N ASN A 182 -24.64 -11.23 -11.33
CA ASN A 182 -23.65 -10.71 -10.40
C ASN A 182 -23.42 -9.23 -10.71
N PHE A 183 -23.89 -8.33 -9.85
CA PHE A 183 -23.84 -6.90 -10.10
C PHE A 183 -23.43 -6.11 -8.85
N LEU A 184 -22.56 -5.12 -9.03
CA LEU A 184 -22.17 -4.20 -7.96
C LEU A 184 -23.31 -3.27 -7.55
N ALA A 185 -23.31 -2.91 -6.26
CA ALA A 185 -24.07 -1.77 -5.76
C ALA A 185 -23.67 -0.50 -6.52
N LYS A 186 -24.63 0.41 -6.71
CA LYS A 186 -24.42 1.68 -7.41
C LYS A 186 -23.26 2.51 -6.85
N ASP A 187 -23.03 2.47 -5.54
CA ASP A 187 -21.97 3.27 -4.88
C ASP A 187 -20.58 2.62 -5.01
N GLU A 188 -20.51 1.36 -5.43
CA GLU A 188 -19.27 0.59 -5.62
C GLU A 188 -18.94 0.38 -7.10
N ASP A 189 -19.95 0.39 -7.98
CA ASP A 189 -19.80 0.42 -9.43
C ASP A 189 -19.19 1.74 -9.87
N SER A 190 -17.86 1.76 -9.99
CA SER A 190 -17.08 2.92 -10.38
C SER A 190 -15.77 2.52 -11.04
N GLU A 191 -15.30 3.34 -11.97
CA GLU A 191 -13.95 3.27 -12.52
C GLU A 191 -12.86 3.35 -11.46
N ALA A 192 -13.13 3.89 -10.26
CA ALA A 192 -12.22 3.80 -9.13
C ALA A 192 -11.83 2.34 -8.80
N ASN A 193 -12.77 1.40 -8.94
CA ASN A 193 -12.59 -0.01 -8.56
C ASN A 193 -12.25 -0.91 -9.75
N THR A 194 -12.86 -0.68 -10.91
CA THR A 194 -12.70 -1.51 -12.11
C THR A 194 -12.85 -0.67 -13.37
N ILE A 195 -11.94 -0.86 -14.33
CA ILE A 195 -12.05 -0.21 -15.64
C ILE A 195 -13.26 -0.71 -16.44
N MET A 196 -13.87 -1.84 -16.03
CA MET A 196 -15.07 -2.41 -16.65
C MET A 196 -16.35 -1.63 -16.31
N SER A 197 -16.30 -0.68 -15.37
CA SER A 197 -17.44 0.17 -15.02
C SER A 197 -17.68 1.27 -16.06
N TYR A 198 -18.95 1.63 -16.28
CA TYR A 198 -19.32 2.84 -17.04
C TYR A 198 -19.50 4.08 -16.17
N VAL A 199 -19.27 3.96 -14.87
CA VAL A 199 -19.49 5.03 -13.89
C VAL A 199 -18.15 5.72 -13.62
N LYS A 200 -17.97 6.86 -14.29
CA LYS A 200 -16.82 7.75 -14.09
C LYS A 200 -16.67 8.14 -12.63
N THR A 201 -15.42 8.35 -12.21
CA THR A 201 -15.12 9.02 -10.95
C THR A 201 -15.68 10.45 -10.94
N PRO A 202 -15.87 11.10 -9.77
CA PRO A 202 -16.39 12.47 -9.71
C PRO A 202 -15.59 13.49 -10.55
N GLN A 203 -14.27 13.30 -10.66
CA GLN A 203 -13.38 14.14 -11.46
C GLN A 203 -13.21 13.64 -12.91
N GLN A 204 -13.89 12.53 -13.27
CA GLN A 204 -13.88 11.93 -14.61
C GLN A 204 -12.46 11.65 -15.12
N LEU A 205 -11.58 11.24 -14.20
CA LEU A 205 -10.23 10.82 -14.54
C LEU A 205 -10.27 9.46 -15.21
N GLU A 206 -9.48 9.30 -16.27
CA GLU A 206 -9.34 8.05 -17.00
C GLU A 206 -8.23 7.19 -16.40
N ARG A 207 -8.43 5.87 -16.41
CA ARG A 207 -7.44 4.94 -15.88
C ARG A 207 -6.20 4.84 -16.76
N ASP A 208 -5.05 4.67 -16.12
CA ASP A 208 -3.79 4.32 -16.78
C ASP A 208 -3.61 2.80 -16.98
N PHE A 209 -4.37 1.98 -16.26
CA PHE A 209 -4.37 0.52 -16.36
C PHE A 209 -5.62 -0.10 -15.71
N PHE A 210 -5.63 -1.42 -15.50
CA PHE A 210 -6.65 -2.14 -14.73
C PHE A 210 -6.82 -1.61 -13.30
N GLY A 211 -8.05 -1.66 -12.77
CA GLY A 211 -8.37 -1.33 -11.39
C GLY A 211 -8.19 -2.51 -10.43
N LYS A 212 -8.38 -2.25 -9.13
CA LYS A 212 -8.14 -3.25 -8.08
C LYS A 212 -9.02 -4.50 -8.20
N TYR A 213 -10.24 -4.41 -8.74
CA TYR A 213 -11.11 -5.60 -8.93
C TYR A 213 -10.69 -6.38 -10.18
N ASP A 214 -10.23 -5.68 -11.21
CA ASP A 214 -9.73 -6.30 -12.43
C ASP A 214 -8.46 -7.12 -12.12
N ILE A 215 -7.54 -6.58 -11.32
CA ILE A 215 -6.32 -7.30 -10.89
C ILE A 215 -6.68 -8.58 -10.13
N LEU A 216 -7.61 -8.52 -9.17
CA LEU A 216 -8.09 -9.71 -8.45
C LEU A 216 -8.69 -10.76 -9.41
N ALA A 217 -9.53 -10.32 -10.36
CA ALA A 217 -10.16 -11.22 -11.30
C ALA A 217 -9.16 -11.86 -12.27
N LEU A 218 -8.17 -11.11 -12.73
CA LEU A 218 -7.10 -11.61 -13.60
C LEU A 218 -6.16 -12.57 -12.88
N ASP A 219 -5.78 -12.30 -11.62
CA ASP A 219 -5.06 -13.29 -10.80
C ASP A 219 -5.90 -14.57 -10.62
N TYR A 220 -7.19 -14.45 -10.34
CA TYR A 220 -8.06 -15.63 -10.21
C TYR A 220 -8.10 -16.50 -11.48
N LEU A 221 -8.22 -15.88 -12.65
CA LEU A 221 -8.28 -16.61 -13.93
C LEU A 221 -6.93 -17.18 -14.36
N TYR A 222 -5.88 -16.36 -14.29
CA TYR A 222 -4.60 -16.62 -14.97
C TYR A 222 -3.41 -16.82 -14.03
N GLY A 223 -3.50 -16.38 -12.77
CA GLY A 223 -2.41 -16.39 -11.80
C GLY A 223 -1.56 -15.13 -11.90
N ALA A 224 -1.19 -14.56 -10.76
CA ALA A 224 -0.26 -13.44 -10.66
C ALA A 224 1.20 -13.87 -10.85
N ARG A 225 2.02 -12.95 -11.38
CA ARG A 225 3.47 -12.99 -11.39
C ARG A 225 4.00 -11.98 -10.40
N SER A 226 5.05 -12.35 -9.67
CA SER A 226 5.79 -11.41 -8.82
C SER A 226 6.19 -10.18 -9.62
N PHE A 227 5.66 -9.04 -9.23
CA PHE A 227 5.83 -7.75 -9.88
C PHE A 227 6.37 -6.75 -8.86
N LYS A 228 7.36 -5.96 -9.29
CA LYS A 228 7.93 -4.87 -8.47
C LYS A 228 8.48 -5.27 -7.09
N THR A 229 9.09 -6.45 -6.97
CA THR A 229 9.59 -6.97 -5.68
C THR A 229 10.84 -6.24 -5.09
N GLY A 230 11.15 -5.02 -5.53
CA GLY A 230 12.31 -4.23 -5.13
C GLY A 230 11.94 -3.20 -4.05
N GLY A 231 12.88 -2.35 -3.66
CA GLY A 231 12.51 -1.12 -2.92
C GLY A 231 12.19 -0.02 -3.93
N ASP A 232 10.92 0.14 -4.26
CA ASP A 232 10.43 1.02 -5.32
C ASP A 232 10.00 2.39 -4.76
N ILE A 233 10.22 3.43 -5.57
CA ILE A 233 9.76 4.80 -5.28
C ILE A 233 8.76 5.20 -6.37
N TYR A 234 7.52 5.42 -5.95
CA TYR A 234 6.41 5.88 -6.77
C TYR A 234 6.28 7.40 -6.63
N SER A 235 6.88 8.14 -7.57
CA SER A 235 6.90 9.61 -7.52
C SER A 235 5.70 10.23 -8.24
N PHE A 236 4.98 11.10 -7.53
CA PHE A 236 3.79 11.80 -8.01
C PHE A 236 3.99 13.32 -7.94
N GLY A 237 4.31 13.91 -9.10
CA GLY A 237 4.27 15.37 -9.30
C GLY A 237 2.91 15.85 -9.77
N ASN A 238 2.83 17.11 -10.22
CA ASN A 238 1.56 17.71 -10.66
C ASN A 238 0.81 16.90 -11.72
N ASN A 239 1.52 16.34 -12.70
CA ASN A 239 0.89 15.61 -13.81
C ASN A 239 0.19 14.30 -13.39
N ALA A 240 0.46 13.79 -12.19
CA ALA A 240 -0.25 12.63 -11.65
C ALA A 240 -1.75 12.90 -11.47
N GLY A 241 -2.14 14.18 -11.29
CA GLY A 241 -3.53 14.52 -11.05
C GLY A 241 -4.47 14.26 -12.22
N GLY A 242 -3.95 14.14 -13.44
CA GLY A 242 -4.73 13.86 -14.64
C GLY A 242 -5.06 12.37 -14.85
N LEU A 243 -4.69 11.49 -13.92
CA LEU A 243 -4.73 10.05 -14.10
C LEU A 243 -5.45 9.38 -12.93
N LEU A 244 -6.21 8.31 -13.22
CA LEU A 244 -6.66 7.37 -12.21
C LEU A 244 -5.74 6.15 -12.19
N GLN A 245 -4.96 6.02 -11.13
CA GLN A 245 -3.78 5.17 -11.07
C GLN A 245 -3.91 4.05 -10.03
N ILE A 246 -3.10 3.01 -10.19
CA ILE A 246 -2.95 1.94 -9.20
C ILE A 246 -1.48 1.59 -9.00
N ILE A 247 -1.10 1.32 -7.75
CA ILE A 247 0.16 0.65 -7.42
C ILE A 247 -0.15 -0.84 -7.27
N ASN A 248 0.60 -1.67 -8.00
CA ASN A 248 0.65 -3.11 -7.84
C ASN A 248 2.10 -3.49 -7.51
N ASP A 249 2.37 -3.99 -6.32
CA ASP A 249 3.69 -4.24 -5.76
C ASP A 249 3.69 -5.45 -4.82
N ASP A 250 4.45 -6.49 -5.19
CA ASP A 250 4.51 -7.76 -4.46
C ASP A 250 5.62 -7.81 -3.40
N GLY A 251 6.27 -6.68 -3.11
CA GLY A 251 6.99 -6.49 -1.87
C GLY A 251 8.31 -5.77 -2.01
N GLY A 252 8.84 -5.31 -0.89
CA GLY A 252 9.86 -4.30 -0.96
C GLY A 252 9.93 -3.54 0.34
N ILE A 253 10.57 -2.37 0.27
CA ILE A 253 10.30 -1.29 1.21
C ILE A 253 10.04 -0.08 0.33
N ASP A 254 8.77 0.23 0.16
CA ASP A 254 8.29 1.05 -0.96
C ASP A 254 7.86 2.42 -0.48
N THR A 255 7.90 3.40 -1.39
CA THR A 255 7.64 4.80 -1.05
C THR A 255 6.67 5.44 -2.02
N ILE A 256 5.58 6.03 -1.52
CA ILE A 256 4.81 7.05 -2.25
C ILE A 256 5.47 8.40 -2.02
N ASP A 257 5.92 9.05 -3.09
CA ASP A 257 6.65 10.31 -3.04
C ASP A 257 5.90 11.43 -3.77
N ALA A 258 5.26 12.32 -3.00
CA ALA A 258 4.56 13.50 -3.49
C ALA A 258 5.39 14.78 -3.36
N SER A 259 6.69 14.69 -3.09
CA SER A 259 7.56 15.86 -2.78
C SER A 259 7.65 16.91 -3.88
N THR A 260 7.30 16.55 -5.11
CA THR A 260 7.31 17.45 -6.26
C THR A 260 5.93 18.03 -6.61
N ALA A 261 4.87 17.62 -5.89
CA ALA A 261 3.54 18.18 -6.06
C ALA A 261 3.49 19.61 -5.52
N THR A 262 2.75 20.49 -6.21
CA THR A 262 2.54 21.89 -5.80
C THR A 262 1.17 22.13 -5.18
N VAL A 263 0.48 21.05 -4.82
CA VAL A 263 -0.78 21.02 -4.09
C VAL A 263 -0.63 20.03 -2.95
N ALA A 264 -1.42 20.22 -1.89
CA ALA A 264 -1.46 19.29 -0.77
C ALA A 264 -1.88 17.89 -1.23
N ALA A 265 -1.16 16.88 -0.76
CA ALA A 265 -1.45 15.48 -0.96
C ALA A 265 -2.25 14.91 0.22
N THR A 266 -3.08 13.92 -0.09
CA THR A 266 -3.65 13.02 0.92
C THR A 266 -3.15 11.62 0.60
N ILE A 267 -2.28 11.06 1.44
CA ILE A 267 -1.66 9.75 1.22
C ILE A 267 -2.23 8.76 2.24
N ASP A 268 -2.74 7.64 1.75
CA ASP A 268 -3.29 6.55 2.55
C ASP A 268 -2.59 5.25 2.19
N LEU A 269 -1.72 4.76 3.09
CA LEU A 269 -0.91 3.56 2.89
C LEU A 269 -1.64 2.25 3.25
N ARG A 270 -2.88 2.33 3.74
CA ARG A 270 -3.66 1.14 4.15
C ARG A 270 -3.99 0.27 2.94
N ASP A 271 -4.23 -1.02 3.19
CA ASP A 271 -4.65 -1.98 2.16
C ASP A 271 -5.84 -1.43 1.36
N SER A 272 -5.70 -1.42 0.03
CA SER A 272 -6.67 -0.86 -0.91
C SER A 272 -7.03 0.62 -0.72
N GLY A 273 -6.22 1.35 0.05
CA GLY A 273 -6.37 2.76 0.37
C GLY A 273 -6.32 3.64 -0.88
N SER A 274 -7.04 4.76 -0.82
CA SER A 274 -7.09 5.74 -1.91
C SER A 274 -6.44 7.04 -1.49
N SER A 275 -5.50 7.48 -2.32
CA SER A 275 -4.72 8.70 -2.16
C SER A 275 -5.12 9.75 -3.19
N SER A 276 -4.85 11.01 -2.87
CA SER A 276 -5.07 12.19 -3.69
C SER A 276 -3.72 12.84 -3.96
N VAL A 277 -3.23 12.75 -5.20
CA VAL A 277 -1.88 13.18 -5.58
C VAL A 277 -1.90 13.97 -6.90
N GLY A 278 -1.12 15.05 -6.95
CA GLY A 278 -1.02 15.90 -8.13
C GLY A 278 -2.23 16.82 -8.36
N GLN A 279 -2.23 17.48 -9.50
CA GLN A 279 -3.13 18.59 -9.82
C GLN A 279 -3.81 18.37 -11.18
N LEU A 280 -5.08 18.71 -11.27
CA LEU A 280 -5.83 18.78 -12.53
C LEU A 280 -5.31 19.91 -13.43
N SER A 281 -5.64 19.86 -14.71
CA SER A 281 -5.22 20.88 -15.69
C SER A 281 -5.74 22.29 -15.39
N ASP A 282 -6.82 22.41 -14.61
CA ASP A 282 -7.40 23.69 -14.17
C ASP A 282 -6.77 24.23 -12.87
N GLY A 283 -5.84 23.49 -12.29
CA GLY A 283 -5.16 23.87 -11.05
C GLY A 283 -5.82 23.33 -9.77
N ALA A 284 -6.92 22.60 -9.84
CA ALA A 284 -7.50 21.96 -8.65
C ALA A 284 -6.68 20.72 -8.22
N ALA A 285 -6.68 20.38 -6.94
CA ALA A 285 -6.10 19.12 -6.48
C ALA A 285 -6.90 17.93 -7.02
N ALA A 286 -6.20 16.88 -7.43
CA ALA A 286 -6.85 15.61 -7.75
C ALA A 286 -7.39 14.96 -6.47
N GLN A 287 -8.39 14.09 -6.61
CA GLN A 287 -9.08 13.43 -5.50
C GLN A 287 -9.19 11.93 -5.77
N ASN A 288 -8.73 11.12 -4.83
CA ASN A 288 -8.83 9.65 -4.85
C ASN A 288 -8.34 9.04 -6.17
N ASN A 289 -7.27 9.60 -6.73
CA ASN A 289 -6.77 9.29 -8.06
C ASN A 289 -5.62 8.29 -8.04
N LEU A 290 -5.17 7.86 -6.87
CA LEU A 290 -4.18 6.79 -6.70
C LEU A 290 -4.75 5.75 -5.74
N THR A 291 -4.67 4.47 -6.08
CA THR A 291 -5.11 3.37 -5.20
C THR A 291 -4.00 2.33 -5.07
N ILE A 292 -3.91 1.65 -3.92
CA ILE A 292 -3.03 0.49 -3.72
C ILE A 292 -3.81 -0.78 -4.09
N ALA A 293 -3.22 -1.77 -4.75
CA ALA A 293 -3.90 -3.03 -5.03
C ALA A 293 -4.16 -3.82 -3.73
N PHE A 294 -4.99 -4.86 -3.80
CA PHE A 294 -5.34 -5.63 -2.60
C PHE A 294 -4.19 -6.52 -2.16
N GLY A 295 -3.83 -6.41 -0.88
CA GLY A 295 -2.78 -7.23 -0.27
C GLY A 295 -1.37 -6.64 -0.37
N ASP A 296 -1.20 -5.59 -1.17
CA ASP A 296 0.06 -4.86 -1.28
C ASP A 296 0.32 -4.04 -0.02
N ILE A 297 1.61 -3.87 0.28
CA ILE A 297 2.07 -3.09 1.43
C ILE A 297 3.02 -2.01 0.90
N ILE A 298 2.75 -0.76 1.28
CA ILE A 298 3.65 0.36 1.05
C ILE A 298 4.08 0.90 2.40
N GLU A 299 5.38 0.93 2.68
CA GLU A 299 5.91 1.26 4.00
C GLU A 299 6.10 2.76 4.19
N ASN A 300 6.37 3.53 3.14
CA ASN A 300 6.85 4.89 3.29
C ASN A 300 6.04 5.92 2.50
N ALA A 301 6.01 7.13 3.02
CA ALA A 301 5.38 8.27 2.38
C ALA A 301 6.22 9.53 2.54
N ILE A 302 6.30 10.31 1.47
CA ILE A 302 6.87 11.66 1.46
C ILE A 302 5.79 12.60 0.93
N GLY A 303 5.37 13.56 1.75
CA GLY A 303 4.44 14.60 1.36
C GLY A 303 5.08 15.67 0.47
N SER A 304 4.27 16.66 0.12
CA SER A 304 4.60 17.83 -0.68
C SER A 304 5.26 18.93 0.16
N ALA A 305 5.23 20.17 -0.34
CA ALA A 305 5.65 21.37 0.40
C ALA A 305 4.46 22.16 0.99
N LEU A 306 3.29 21.54 1.05
CA LEU A 306 2.01 22.10 1.47
C LEU A 306 1.49 21.30 2.68
N GLY A 307 0.40 21.75 3.32
CA GLY A 307 -0.17 21.01 4.46
C GLY A 307 -0.85 19.72 4.03
N ASP A 308 -0.15 18.60 4.20
CA ASP A 308 -0.54 17.27 3.76
C ASP A 308 -1.27 16.47 4.83
N THR A 309 -1.94 15.40 4.42
CA THR A 309 -2.48 14.39 5.33
C THR A 309 -1.95 13.02 4.93
N ILE A 310 -1.25 12.36 5.84
CA ILE A 310 -0.61 11.07 5.58
C ILE A 310 -1.05 10.07 6.65
N THR A 311 -1.62 8.95 6.22
CA THR A 311 -2.03 7.83 7.08
C THR A 311 -1.24 6.59 6.72
N GLY A 312 -0.52 6.03 7.70
CA GLY A 312 0.18 4.76 7.61
C GLY A 312 -0.76 3.56 7.64
N ASN A 313 -0.19 2.37 7.76
CA ASN A 313 -0.89 1.09 7.75
C ASN A 313 -0.55 0.27 9.00
N SER A 314 -0.50 -1.06 8.90
CA SER A 314 -0.18 -1.95 10.02
C SER A 314 1.29 -2.35 10.10
N SER A 315 2.08 -1.94 9.10
CA SER A 315 3.53 -2.15 9.03
C SER A 315 4.25 -0.96 9.65
N ALA A 316 5.54 -1.10 9.96
CA ALA A 316 6.33 0.02 10.43
C ALA A 316 6.55 1.05 9.30
N ASN A 317 5.93 2.23 9.42
CA ASN A 317 5.98 3.25 8.39
C ASN A 317 7.06 4.31 8.64
N SER A 318 7.70 4.79 7.56
CA SER A 318 8.53 6.00 7.59
C SER A 318 7.83 7.13 6.83
N ILE A 319 7.37 8.14 7.57
CA ILE A 319 6.57 9.24 7.05
C ILE A 319 7.36 10.54 7.13
N THR A 320 7.51 11.21 5.99
CA THR A 320 8.04 12.58 5.90
C THR A 320 6.90 13.49 5.48
N GLY A 321 6.48 14.44 6.33
CA GLY A 321 5.45 15.42 5.96
C GLY A 321 5.92 16.33 4.83
N GLY A 322 7.15 16.83 4.95
CA GLY A 322 7.70 17.80 4.02
C GLY A 322 7.63 19.19 4.64
N ALA A 323 7.51 20.22 3.80
CA ALA A 323 7.21 21.56 4.31
C ALA A 323 5.70 21.74 4.42
N GLY A 324 5.25 22.64 5.29
CA GLY A 324 3.82 22.83 5.48
C GLY A 324 3.46 22.59 6.93
N ASN A 325 2.17 22.45 7.20
CA ASN A 325 1.71 22.00 8.51
C ASN A 325 0.93 20.72 8.27
N ASP A 326 1.54 19.59 8.56
CA ASP A 326 1.06 18.30 8.10
C ASP A 326 0.29 17.56 9.20
N THR A 327 -0.58 16.66 8.79
CA THR A 327 -1.26 15.71 9.68
C THR A 327 -0.77 14.31 9.38
N LEU A 328 -0.04 13.71 10.31
CA LEU A 328 0.60 12.41 10.17
C LEU A 328 -0.03 11.43 11.17
N ASP A 329 -0.62 10.35 10.68
CA ASP A 329 -1.07 9.21 11.49
C ASP A 329 -0.23 8.00 11.10
N GLY A 330 0.52 7.42 12.04
CA GLY A 330 1.36 6.24 11.77
C GLY A 330 0.55 4.97 11.54
N GLY A 331 -0.66 4.86 12.09
CA GLY A 331 -1.44 3.62 12.05
C GLY A 331 -1.07 2.66 13.17
N ASP A 332 -0.99 1.37 12.86
CA ASP A 332 -0.51 0.35 13.79
C ASP A 332 0.92 -0.01 13.38
N GLY A 333 1.80 -0.29 14.34
CA GLY A 333 3.21 -0.57 14.02
C GLY A 333 4.13 0.21 14.93
N ILE A 334 5.40 0.32 14.53
CA ILE A 334 6.36 1.23 15.16
C ILE A 334 6.74 2.25 14.09
N ASP A 335 6.10 3.40 14.16
CA ASP A 335 6.09 4.37 13.06
C ASP A 335 7.06 5.52 13.33
N SER A 336 7.65 6.02 12.25
CA SER A 336 8.66 7.07 12.27
C SER A 336 8.22 8.30 11.50
N ALA A 337 8.13 9.44 12.19
CA ALA A 337 8.09 10.75 11.54
C ALA A 337 9.52 11.26 11.32
N VAL A 338 9.83 11.67 10.08
CA VAL A 338 11.16 12.09 9.66
C VAL A 338 11.20 13.61 9.43
N PHE A 339 12.16 14.26 10.07
CA PHE A 339 12.39 15.70 10.01
C PHE A 339 13.77 16.01 9.43
N GLN A 340 13.87 17.12 8.70
CA GLN A 340 15.08 17.47 7.94
C GLN A 340 16.21 18.05 8.82
N GLY A 341 15.87 18.62 9.98
CA GLY A 341 16.78 19.36 10.85
C GLY A 341 17.23 18.62 12.10
N THR A 342 18.09 19.28 12.90
CA THR A 342 18.52 18.80 14.22
C THR A 342 17.42 18.97 15.26
N LYS A 343 17.35 18.07 16.25
CA LYS A 343 16.32 18.10 17.31
C LYS A 343 16.18 19.45 18.02
N SER A 344 17.27 20.21 18.15
CA SER A 344 17.29 21.54 18.80
C SER A 344 16.50 22.63 18.05
N ALA A 345 16.21 22.43 16.76
CA ALA A 345 15.38 23.33 15.98
C ALA A 345 13.87 23.13 16.22
N TYR A 346 13.48 22.04 16.90
CA TYR A 346 12.08 21.64 17.04
C TYR A 346 11.59 21.70 18.47
N THR A 347 10.34 22.14 18.63
CA THR A 347 9.57 22.00 19.87
C THR A 347 8.66 20.78 19.76
N ILE A 348 8.74 19.87 20.74
CA ILE A 348 7.86 18.70 20.85
C ILE A 348 6.84 19.01 21.95
N SER A 349 5.55 18.96 21.62
CA SER A 349 4.47 19.23 22.58
C SER A 349 3.44 18.11 22.54
N PRO A 350 3.02 17.54 23.68
CA PRO A 350 1.90 16.59 23.68
C PRO A 350 0.59 17.30 23.35
N GLN A 351 -0.27 16.66 22.55
CA GLN A 351 -1.57 17.17 22.14
C GLN A 351 -2.62 16.04 22.15
N GLY A 352 -3.44 15.98 23.21
CA GLY A 352 -4.42 14.90 23.35
C GLY A 352 -3.73 13.54 23.47
N ALA A 353 -4.04 12.61 22.55
CA ALA A 353 -3.37 11.31 22.44
C ALA A 353 -2.15 11.33 21.48
N GLY A 354 -1.87 12.47 20.83
CA GLY A 354 -0.80 12.65 19.85
C GLY A 354 0.19 13.74 20.27
N TRP A 355 0.89 14.29 19.28
CA TRP A 355 1.96 15.26 19.44
C TRP A 355 1.88 16.38 18.41
N THR A 356 2.36 17.57 18.77
CA THR A 356 2.65 18.65 17.84
C THR A 356 4.16 18.83 17.77
N ILE A 357 4.73 18.79 16.57
CA ILE A 357 6.16 19.02 16.32
C ILE A 357 6.31 20.32 15.52
N ALA A 358 6.85 21.36 16.14
CA ALA A 358 7.00 22.67 15.52
C ALA A 358 8.47 22.97 15.22
N ASP A 359 8.79 23.17 13.94
CA ASP A 359 10.09 23.63 13.46
C ASP A 359 10.24 25.14 13.61
N GLY A 360 11.33 25.57 14.25
CA GLY A 360 11.71 26.99 14.34
C GLY A 360 12.30 27.57 13.04
N THR A 361 12.54 26.74 12.03
CA THR A 361 13.12 27.15 10.73
C THR A 361 12.02 27.33 9.69
N SER A 362 11.84 28.57 9.24
CA SER A 362 10.81 28.92 8.24
C SER A 362 10.99 28.14 6.94
N GLY A 363 9.91 27.51 6.47
CA GLY A 363 9.83 26.86 5.16
C GLY A 363 10.53 25.50 5.05
N ARG A 364 10.91 24.88 6.18
CA ARG A 364 11.49 23.53 6.20
C ARG A 364 10.45 22.46 6.51
N ASP A 365 10.10 22.26 7.78
CA ASP A 365 9.09 21.25 8.17
C ASP A 365 7.83 21.85 8.82
N GLY A 366 7.81 23.17 9.09
CA GLY A 366 6.64 23.87 9.64
C GLY A 366 6.11 23.31 10.97
N THR A 367 4.82 23.00 11.08
CA THR A 367 4.20 22.55 12.34
C THR A 367 3.25 21.38 12.12
N ASP A 368 3.69 20.20 12.53
CA ASP A 368 3.00 18.95 12.23
C ASP A 368 2.23 18.42 13.43
N ALA A 369 1.06 17.86 13.15
CA ALA A 369 0.23 17.11 14.09
C ALA A 369 0.42 15.62 13.87
N LEU A 370 0.89 14.92 14.88
CA LEU A 370 1.23 13.49 14.84
C LEU A 370 0.26 12.69 15.71
N ALA A 371 -0.26 11.60 15.18
CA ALA A 371 -1.00 10.57 15.89
C ALA A 371 -0.34 9.21 15.65
N LYS A 372 -0.29 8.37 16.69
CA LYS A 372 0.26 7.01 16.60
C LYS A 372 1.65 6.96 15.92
N ILE A 373 2.54 7.85 16.36
CA ILE A 373 3.95 7.87 15.94
C ILE A 373 4.79 7.61 17.18
N GLU A 374 5.60 6.56 17.14
CA GLU A 374 6.44 6.16 18.27
C GLU A 374 7.85 6.74 18.14
N ARG A 375 8.31 7.07 16.93
CA ARG A 375 9.69 7.49 16.66
C ARG A 375 9.72 8.82 15.92
N LEU A 376 10.51 9.77 16.42
CA LEU A 376 10.87 10.99 15.70
C LEU A 376 12.32 10.89 15.25
N LYS A 377 12.59 11.08 13.96
CA LYS A 377 13.92 11.03 13.37
C LYS A 377 14.35 12.43 12.97
N PHE A 378 15.37 12.96 13.64
CA PHE A 378 16.03 14.21 13.28
C PHE A 378 17.37 13.91 12.58
N SER A 379 18.01 14.95 12.05
CA SER A 379 19.28 14.81 11.33
C SER A 379 20.47 14.44 12.23
N ASP A 380 20.36 14.64 13.55
CA ASP A 380 21.42 14.38 14.53
C ASP A 380 21.17 13.13 15.39
N PHE A 381 19.96 12.95 15.92
CA PHE A 381 19.54 11.77 16.66
C PHE A 381 18.02 11.62 16.66
N SER A 382 17.51 10.54 17.26
CA SER A 382 16.07 10.24 17.29
C SER A 382 15.49 10.34 18.69
N VAL A 383 14.16 10.46 18.77
CA VAL A 383 13.40 10.49 20.02
C VAL A 383 12.32 9.43 19.96
N ALA A 384 12.21 8.59 20.99
CA ALA A 384 11.14 7.60 21.13
C ALA A 384 10.05 8.13 22.09
N LEU A 385 8.80 8.16 21.63
CA LEU A 385 7.67 8.81 22.32
C LEU A 385 6.85 7.83 23.19
N ASP A 386 6.96 6.53 22.93
CA ASP A 386 6.27 5.46 23.65
C ASP A 386 6.94 5.15 24.99
N VAL A 387 7.03 6.14 25.89
CA VAL A 387 7.69 6.01 27.21
C VAL A 387 6.72 5.48 28.29
N GLY A 388 5.64 4.84 27.87
CA GLY A 388 4.69 4.19 28.77
C GLY A 388 5.32 3.05 29.57
N ALA A 389 4.73 2.69 30.71
CA ALA A 389 5.29 1.68 31.61
C ALA A 389 5.52 0.31 30.96
N THR A 390 4.76 -0.04 29.91
CA THR A 390 4.87 -1.31 29.18
C THR A 390 5.34 -1.12 27.74
N SER A 391 5.63 0.11 27.33
CA SER A 391 6.03 0.46 25.97
C SER A 391 7.54 0.33 25.80
N ASN A 392 8.03 0.26 24.56
CA ASN A 392 9.41 -0.12 24.28
C ASN A 392 10.40 0.91 24.83
N ALA A 393 10.17 2.20 24.62
CA ALA A 393 11.06 3.23 25.18
C ALA A 393 11.03 3.26 26.72
N GLY A 394 9.85 3.04 27.32
CA GLY A 394 9.74 2.93 28.77
C GLY A 394 10.47 1.73 29.35
N ILE A 395 10.39 0.58 28.69
CA ILE A 395 11.15 -0.63 29.06
C ILE A 395 12.66 -0.37 28.94
N ALA A 396 13.12 0.19 27.82
CA ALA A 396 14.52 0.53 27.63
C ALA A 396 15.03 1.47 28.73
N ALA A 397 14.32 2.56 29.01
CA ALA A 397 14.70 3.52 30.06
C ALA A 397 14.78 2.87 31.46
N LYS A 398 13.83 2.00 31.81
CA LYS A 398 13.83 1.29 33.08
C LYS A 398 15.02 0.33 33.21
N ILE A 399 15.36 -0.41 32.16
CA ILE A 399 16.54 -1.29 32.14
C ILE A 399 17.82 -0.47 32.31
N LEU A 400 17.95 0.64 31.59
CA LEU A 400 19.10 1.54 31.71
C LEU A 400 19.27 2.02 33.15
N GLY A 401 18.20 2.52 33.76
CA GLY A 401 18.20 2.97 35.16
C GLY A 401 18.60 1.87 36.14
N ALA A 402 17.98 0.69 36.03
CA ALA A 402 18.15 -0.38 37.00
C ALA A 402 19.49 -1.11 36.88
N VAL A 403 19.96 -1.38 35.66
CA VAL A 403 21.16 -2.19 35.40
C VAL A 403 22.41 -1.32 35.25
N PHE A 404 22.30 -0.21 34.53
CA PHE A 404 23.45 0.62 34.19
C PHE A 404 23.56 1.90 35.04
N GLY A 405 22.45 2.30 35.67
CA GLY A 405 22.36 3.47 36.54
C GLY A 405 21.63 4.64 35.85
N LYS A 406 21.00 5.51 36.64
CA LYS A 406 20.15 6.60 36.13
C LYS A 406 20.82 7.55 35.13
N SER A 407 22.14 7.72 35.18
CA SER A 407 22.88 8.56 34.22
C SER A 407 22.88 7.96 32.80
N GLU A 408 22.79 6.65 32.69
CA GLU A 408 22.85 5.93 31.41
C GLU A 408 21.53 6.01 30.63
N VAL A 409 20.46 6.54 31.24
CA VAL A 409 19.22 6.88 30.53
C VAL A 409 19.47 7.97 29.47
N ALA A 410 20.45 8.85 29.70
CA ALA A 410 20.89 9.86 28.72
C ALA A 410 21.90 9.31 27.69
N ASN A 411 22.31 8.04 27.81
CA ASN A 411 23.23 7.42 26.87
C ASN A 411 22.47 6.95 25.63
N LYS A 412 22.47 7.81 24.61
CA LYS A 412 21.73 7.61 23.37
C LYS A 412 22.08 6.32 22.62
N GLN A 413 23.34 5.86 22.73
CA GLN A 413 23.76 4.61 22.10
C GLN A 413 23.12 3.41 22.79
N TYR A 414 23.10 3.40 24.13
CA TYR A 414 22.49 2.31 24.88
C TYR A 414 20.97 2.31 24.76
N ALA A 415 20.34 3.48 24.76
CA ALA A 415 18.92 3.63 24.45
C ALA A 415 18.59 3.05 23.06
N GLY A 416 19.41 3.37 22.05
CA GLY A 416 19.21 2.88 20.69
C GLY A 416 19.38 1.37 20.55
N ILE A 417 20.35 0.77 21.24
CA ILE A 417 20.52 -0.68 21.29
C ILE A 417 19.29 -1.33 21.94
N GLY A 418 18.83 -0.82 23.07
CA GLY A 418 17.65 -1.34 23.76
C GLY A 418 16.40 -1.27 22.89
N LEU A 419 16.15 -0.13 22.27
CA LEU A 419 15.04 0.09 21.35
C LEU A 419 15.10 -0.84 20.13
N LYS A 420 16.27 -1.01 19.50
CA LYS A 420 16.45 -1.93 18.37
C LYS A 420 15.97 -3.35 18.71
N TYR A 421 16.34 -3.87 19.87
CA TYR A 421 15.90 -5.20 20.30
C TYR A 421 14.38 -5.25 20.54
N LEU A 422 13.83 -4.28 21.25
CA LEU A 422 12.39 -4.25 21.59
C LEU A 422 11.51 -4.05 20.36
N ASP A 423 11.90 -3.14 19.46
CA ASP A 423 11.19 -2.85 18.21
C ASP A 423 11.26 -4.05 17.24
N SER A 424 12.28 -4.91 17.38
CA SER A 424 12.39 -6.19 16.66
C SER A 424 11.68 -7.35 17.38
N GLY A 425 10.89 -7.08 18.43
CA GLY A 425 10.08 -8.07 19.14
C GLY A 425 10.78 -8.81 20.29
N THR A 426 11.97 -8.37 20.73
CA THR A 426 12.63 -8.96 21.91
C THR A 426 11.79 -8.73 23.16
N SER A 427 11.59 -9.76 23.98
CA SER A 427 10.82 -9.63 25.21
C SER A 427 11.55 -8.79 26.26
N TYR A 428 10.80 -8.20 27.19
CA TYR A 428 11.38 -7.49 28.34
C TYR A 428 12.33 -8.40 29.13
N ALA A 429 11.97 -9.67 29.34
CA ALA A 429 12.80 -10.63 30.06
C ALA A 429 14.12 -10.92 29.34
N ASP A 430 14.09 -11.10 28.02
CA ASP A 430 15.28 -11.41 27.24
C ASP A 430 16.23 -10.21 27.17
N LEU A 431 15.69 -9.01 26.98
CA LEU A 431 16.51 -7.80 27.00
C LEU A 431 17.09 -7.52 28.40
N MET A 432 16.32 -7.74 29.46
CA MET A 432 16.81 -7.61 30.83
C MET A 432 17.95 -8.60 31.09
N LYS A 433 17.78 -9.86 30.67
CA LYS A 433 18.83 -10.86 30.78
C LYS A 433 20.10 -10.45 30.03
N LEU A 434 19.95 -9.98 28.79
CA LEU A 434 21.07 -9.49 27.99
C LEU A 434 21.79 -8.34 28.69
N ALA A 435 21.05 -7.37 29.22
CA ALA A 435 21.61 -6.23 29.96
C ALA A 435 22.43 -6.68 31.18
N LEU A 436 21.91 -7.63 31.97
CA LEU A 436 22.63 -8.18 33.13
C LEU A 436 23.89 -8.96 32.72
N ASP A 437 23.79 -9.82 31.70
CA ASP A 437 24.93 -10.59 31.20
C ASP A 437 26.03 -9.66 30.66
N VAL A 438 25.67 -8.53 30.03
CA VAL A 438 26.63 -7.49 29.61
C VAL A 438 27.27 -6.78 30.81
N LYS A 439 26.47 -6.45 31.84
CA LYS A 439 26.95 -5.65 32.98
C LYS A 439 27.76 -6.44 33.99
N LEU A 440 27.38 -7.69 34.26
CA LEU A 440 27.95 -8.54 35.30
C LEU A 440 28.77 -9.72 34.74
N GLY A 441 28.67 -9.98 33.43
CA GLY A 441 29.22 -11.18 32.81
C GLY A 441 28.29 -12.37 32.93
N ALA A 442 28.37 -13.30 31.98
CA ALA A 442 27.56 -14.51 32.00
C ALA A 442 27.81 -15.36 33.26
N GLY A 443 26.73 -15.88 33.85
CA GLY A 443 26.81 -16.72 35.06
C GLY A 443 27.05 -15.94 36.35
N PHE A 444 26.69 -14.66 36.39
CA PHE A 444 26.75 -13.83 37.59
C PHE A 444 25.96 -14.44 38.76
N SER A 445 26.43 -14.16 39.99
CA SER A 445 25.75 -14.61 41.21
C SER A 445 24.53 -13.74 41.56
N THR A 446 23.57 -14.30 42.30
CA THR A 446 22.44 -13.51 42.83
C THR A 446 22.92 -12.38 43.75
N SER A 447 23.96 -12.61 44.57
CA SER A 447 24.59 -11.55 45.37
C SER A 447 25.06 -10.35 44.52
N SER A 448 25.74 -10.61 43.40
CA SER A 448 26.23 -9.55 42.51
C SER A 448 25.09 -8.78 41.82
N GLU A 449 24.02 -9.49 41.44
CA GLU A 449 22.81 -8.88 40.88
C GLU A 449 22.09 -7.99 41.88
N VAL A 450 21.82 -8.50 43.09
CA VAL A 450 21.17 -7.73 44.16
C VAL A 450 22.01 -6.50 44.50
N THR A 451 23.33 -6.65 44.58
CA THR A 451 24.25 -5.54 44.84
C THR A 451 24.15 -4.47 43.75
N LEU A 452 24.15 -4.87 42.48
CA LEU A 452 24.03 -3.95 41.34
C LEU A 452 22.70 -3.18 41.37
N LEU A 453 21.58 -3.91 41.40
CA LEU A 453 20.23 -3.33 41.33
C LEU A 453 19.99 -2.42 42.54
N TYR A 454 20.30 -2.90 43.75
CA TYR A 454 20.10 -2.13 44.97
C TYR A 454 20.92 -0.84 44.96
N THR A 455 22.18 -0.90 44.52
CA THR A 455 23.03 0.29 44.42
C THR A 455 22.45 1.32 43.46
N ASN A 456 21.95 0.90 42.30
CA ASN A 456 21.38 1.82 41.31
C ASN A 456 20.04 2.42 41.75
N LEU A 457 19.21 1.65 42.46
CA LEU A 457 17.89 2.10 42.93
C LEU A 457 17.98 2.97 44.20
N VAL A 458 18.80 2.57 45.16
CA VAL A 458 18.85 3.17 46.51
C VAL A 458 20.00 4.16 46.65
N SER A 459 20.96 4.16 45.72
CA SER A 459 22.21 4.96 45.81
C SER A 459 23.04 4.64 47.06
N ALA A 460 22.97 3.38 47.53
CA ALA A 460 23.74 2.87 48.67
C ALA A 460 24.06 1.39 48.48
N THR A 461 25.15 0.91 49.07
CA THR A 461 25.48 -0.52 49.09
C THR A 461 24.49 -1.27 50.00
N PRO A 462 23.92 -2.41 49.57
CA PRO A 462 23.06 -3.22 50.44
C PRO A 462 23.84 -3.80 51.61
N SER A 463 23.16 -3.99 52.74
CA SER A 463 23.73 -4.73 53.87
C SER A 463 23.78 -6.23 53.56
N ALA A 464 24.57 -6.98 54.34
CA ALA A 464 24.60 -8.44 54.21
C ALA A 464 23.22 -9.09 54.47
N ALA A 465 22.38 -8.46 55.31
CA ALA A 465 21.02 -8.91 55.57
C ALA A 465 20.10 -8.67 54.36
N ASP A 466 20.26 -7.55 53.66
CA ASP A 466 19.49 -7.26 52.44
C ASP A 466 19.83 -8.24 51.32
N ILE A 467 21.14 -8.51 51.14
CA ILE A 467 21.60 -9.51 50.16
C ILE A 467 21.01 -10.88 50.47
N ALA A 468 21.16 -11.36 51.72
CA ALA A 468 20.65 -12.65 52.14
C ALA A 468 19.12 -12.77 51.97
N TYR A 469 18.38 -11.70 52.21
CA TYR A 469 16.94 -11.67 52.00
C TYR A 469 16.58 -11.90 50.53
N TRP A 470 17.15 -11.14 49.61
CA TRP A 470 16.85 -11.25 48.18
C TRP A 470 17.41 -12.53 47.54
N GLU A 471 18.55 -13.03 48.01
CA GLU A 471 19.02 -14.37 47.63
C GLU A 471 18.05 -15.47 48.09
N GLY A 472 17.46 -15.31 49.28
CA GLY A 472 16.40 -16.17 49.79
C GLY A 472 15.19 -16.24 48.87
N THR A 473 14.80 -15.13 48.24
CA THR A 473 13.65 -15.11 47.31
C THR A 473 13.96 -15.82 45.99
N VAL A 474 15.21 -15.77 45.52
CA VAL A 474 15.63 -16.52 44.33
C VAL A 474 15.76 -18.01 44.61
N THR A 475 16.41 -18.39 45.72
CA THR A 475 16.61 -19.80 46.11
C THR A 475 15.30 -20.52 46.45
N SER A 476 14.29 -19.79 46.93
CA SER A 476 12.94 -20.33 47.17
C SER A 476 12.04 -20.35 45.93
N ASN A 477 12.57 -19.95 44.76
CA ASN A 477 11.82 -19.81 43.49
C ASN A 477 10.65 -18.81 43.56
N GLN A 478 10.68 -17.84 44.47
CA GLN A 478 9.73 -16.72 44.44
C GLN A 478 10.02 -15.81 43.24
N PHE A 479 11.30 -15.61 42.93
CA PHE A 479 11.76 -14.91 41.73
C PHE A 479 12.84 -15.75 41.02
N THR A 480 12.92 -15.63 39.70
CA THR A 480 14.19 -15.83 38.98
C THR A 480 15.01 -14.55 39.05
N GLN A 481 16.31 -14.63 38.76
CA GLN A 481 17.18 -13.45 38.61
C GLN A 481 16.55 -12.40 37.67
N THR A 482 16.17 -12.82 36.47
CA THR A 482 15.50 -11.94 35.50
C THR A 482 14.21 -11.30 36.03
N THR A 483 13.34 -12.05 36.72
CA THR A 483 12.10 -11.48 37.26
C THR A 483 12.35 -10.55 38.45
N LEU A 484 13.41 -10.80 39.24
CA LEU A 484 13.85 -9.90 40.31
C LEU A 484 14.35 -8.58 39.72
N ALA A 485 15.13 -8.65 38.64
CA ALA A 485 15.62 -7.47 37.94
C ALA A 485 14.50 -6.67 37.26
N ILE A 486 13.50 -7.33 36.66
CA ILE A 486 12.30 -6.66 36.14
C ILE A 486 11.55 -5.96 37.28
N MET A 487 11.33 -6.65 38.41
CA MET A 487 10.70 -6.05 39.57
C MET A 487 11.46 -4.80 40.05
N ALA A 488 12.79 -4.86 40.10
CA ALA A 488 13.62 -3.69 40.42
C ALA A 488 13.47 -2.58 39.37
N ALA A 489 13.44 -2.91 38.09
CA ALA A 489 13.29 -1.95 37.01
C ALA A 489 11.91 -1.25 37.00
N ASP A 490 10.86 -1.97 37.39
CA ASP A 490 9.49 -1.45 37.54
C ASP A 490 9.25 -0.77 38.89
N HIS A 491 10.18 -0.91 39.83
CA HIS A 491 10.04 -0.35 41.17
C HIS A 491 9.99 1.18 41.14
N ALA A 492 9.16 1.78 42.01
CA ALA A 492 8.96 3.23 42.08
C ALA A 492 10.27 4.01 42.30
N LEU A 493 11.25 3.41 43.01
CA LEU A 493 12.58 4.02 43.17
C LEU A 493 13.26 4.21 41.81
N ASN A 494 13.24 3.20 40.94
CA ASN A 494 13.87 3.31 39.62
C ASN A 494 13.10 4.31 38.75
N THR A 495 11.79 4.17 38.63
CA THR A 495 10.96 5.05 37.78
C THR A 495 11.05 6.51 38.21
N ASN A 496 11.19 6.80 39.51
CA ASN A 496 11.43 8.14 40.03
C ASN A 496 12.87 8.62 39.78
N ASN A 497 13.87 7.75 39.98
CA ASN A 497 15.28 8.09 39.75
C ASN A 497 15.56 8.47 38.30
N ILE A 498 14.92 7.80 37.35
CA ILE A 498 15.05 8.08 35.91
C ILE A 498 14.05 9.13 35.41
N GLN A 499 13.18 9.64 36.28
CA GLN A 499 12.12 10.58 35.94
C GLN A 499 11.27 10.09 34.76
N LEU A 500 10.79 8.84 34.81
CA LEU A 500 10.06 8.21 33.70
C LEU A 500 8.84 9.05 33.25
N ALA A 501 8.13 9.66 34.21
CA ALA A 501 7.01 10.57 33.91
C ALA A 501 7.44 11.85 33.17
N GLY A 502 8.66 12.34 33.42
CA GLY A 502 9.25 13.45 32.68
C GLY A 502 9.62 13.05 31.25
N LEU A 503 10.23 11.87 31.10
CA LEU A 503 10.53 11.31 29.77
C LEU A 503 9.26 11.07 28.95
N ALA A 504 8.15 10.69 29.57
CA ALA A 504 6.86 10.56 28.87
C ALA A 504 6.34 11.88 28.27
N ALA A 505 6.85 13.04 28.70
CA ALA A 505 6.52 14.33 28.11
C ALA A 505 7.52 14.81 27.04
N THR A 506 8.72 14.22 26.98
CA THR A 506 9.82 14.68 26.09
C THR A 506 10.34 13.61 25.13
N GLY A 507 9.99 12.35 25.38
CA GLY A 507 10.56 11.16 24.77
C GLY A 507 11.93 10.76 25.33
N LEU A 508 12.38 9.56 24.94
CA LEU A 508 13.71 9.02 25.18
C LEU A 508 14.61 9.29 23.97
N GLU A 509 15.68 10.06 24.15
CA GLU A 509 16.64 10.34 23.08
C GLU A 509 17.54 9.13 22.79
N TYR A 510 17.76 8.80 21.53
CA TYR A 510 18.57 7.65 21.13
C TYR A 510 19.26 7.85 19.78
N ILE A 511 20.33 7.08 19.53
CA ILE A 511 20.97 6.95 18.21
C ILE A 511 20.58 5.58 17.66
N PRO A 512 19.94 5.49 16.48
CA PRO A 512 19.63 4.20 15.85
C PRO A 512 20.87 3.31 15.75
N ALA A 513 20.74 2.04 16.17
CA ALA A 513 21.85 1.12 16.39
C ALA A 513 22.01 0.03 15.32
#